data_AF-A0A925M7Z8-F1
#
_entry.id   AF-A0A925M7Z8-F1
#
_cell.length_a   1.000
_cell.length_b   1.000
_cell.length_c   1.000
_cell.angle_alpha   90.00
_cell.angle_beta   90.00
_cell.angle_gamma   90.00
#
_symmetry.space_group_name_H-M   'P 1'
#
loop_
_entity.id
_entity.type
_entity.pdbx_description
1 polymer ?
#
loop_
_entity_poly.entity_id
_entity_poly.type
_entity_poly.pdbx_seq_one_letter_code
_entity_poly.pdbx_strand_id
1 'polypeptide(L)'
;MTALDELARAAGLDPAYRSWRGDAVRSSDESLIAALRTLAPDLGVTFESADDAPAATRALERQRWLEVVPPVVVAWNGELIVPFTVPAAIDEVWELEVVTEAGRTIAGRGTLFTLPAEHHTDVDGVVHCVRSVRVVLGGELGYHTLRWQAGRQRGEALILAAP
;
A
#
# COMPACT_ATOMS: atom_id res chain seq x y z
N MET A 1 -13.88 5.90 -19.97
CA MET A 1 -12.83 5.14 -19.28
C MET A 1 -13.33 3.71 -19.25
N THR A 2 -12.56 2.76 -19.77
CA THR A 2 -12.97 1.34 -19.84
C THR A 2 -12.54 0.60 -18.57
N ALA A 3 -13.12 -0.59 -18.33
CA ALA A 3 -12.65 -1.46 -17.24
C ALA A 3 -11.16 -1.83 -17.40
N LEU A 4 -10.68 -1.94 -18.63
CA LEU A 4 -9.27 -2.18 -18.95
C LEU A 4 -8.39 -0.96 -18.56
N ASP A 5 -8.85 0.27 -18.82
CA ASP A 5 -8.16 1.49 -18.37
C ASP A 5 -8.06 1.56 -16.83
N GLU A 6 -9.12 1.12 -16.14
CA GLU A 6 -9.18 1.10 -14.68
C GLU A 6 -8.21 0.08 -14.09
N LEU A 7 -8.20 -1.15 -14.63
CA LEU A 7 -7.23 -2.17 -14.22
C LEU A 7 -5.80 -1.70 -14.50
N ALA A 8 -5.53 -1.12 -15.67
CA ALA A 8 -4.22 -0.58 -16.02
C ALA A 8 -3.73 0.40 -14.95
N ARG A 9 -4.54 1.39 -14.58
CA ARG A 9 -4.18 2.36 -13.54
C ARG A 9 -4.02 1.71 -12.16
N ALA A 10 -4.91 0.78 -11.81
CA ALA A 10 -4.78 0.02 -10.57
C ALA A 10 -3.47 -0.76 -10.53
N ALA A 11 -2.97 -1.28 -11.66
CA ALA A 11 -1.69 -1.95 -11.78
C ALA A 11 -0.48 -0.99 -11.91
N GLY A 12 -0.67 0.33 -11.89
CA GLY A 12 0.40 1.32 -12.04
C GLY A 12 0.80 1.61 -13.48
N LEU A 13 -0.03 1.25 -14.46
CA LEU A 13 0.15 1.55 -15.88
C LEU A 13 -0.72 2.75 -16.30
N ASP A 14 -0.10 3.71 -16.97
CA ASP A 14 -0.83 4.83 -17.58
C ASP A 14 -1.39 4.45 -18.96
N PRO A 15 -2.71 4.44 -19.17
CA PRO A 15 -3.32 4.10 -20.46
C PRO A 15 -3.19 5.23 -21.50
N ALA A 16 -2.74 6.41 -21.10
CA ALA A 16 -2.49 7.54 -21.97
C ALA A 16 -1.35 8.40 -21.42
N TYR A 17 -0.53 8.96 -22.31
CA TYR A 17 0.63 9.77 -21.96
C TYR A 17 0.85 10.87 -23.00
N ARG A 18 1.74 11.83 -22.72
CA ARG A 18 2.23 12.76 -23.75
C ARG A 18 3.52 12.23 -24.35
N SER A 19 3.58 12.15 -25.66
CA SER A 19 4.81 11.80 -26.36
C SER A 19 5.88 12.88 -26.16
N TRP A 20 7.12 12.54 -26.49
CA TRP A 20 8.24 13.50 -26.48
C TRP A 20 8.04 14.69 -27.44
N ARG A 21 7.11 14.59 -28.41
CA ARG A 21 6.71 15.69 -29.31
C ARG A 21 5.62 16.58 -28.72
N GLY A 22 5.07 16.23 -27.55
CA GLY A 22 3.98 16.94 -26.88
C GLY A 22 2.58 16.42 -27.22
N ASP A 23 2.47 15.51 -28.18
CA ASP A 23 1.19 14.94 -28.63
C ASP A 23 0.60 14.01 -27.56
N ALA A 24 -0.72 14.05 -27.38
CA ALA A 24 -1.42 13.08 -26.54
C ALA A 24 -1.48 11.72 -27.26
N VAL A 25 -1.04 10.67 -26.58
CA VAL A 25 -1.03 9.30 -27.07
C VAL A 25 -1.86 8.43 -26.12
N ARG A 26 -2.67 7.55 -26.70
CA ARG A 26 -3.41 6.52 -25.99
C ARG A 26 -2.84 5.15 -26.36
N SER A 27 -2.60 4.31 -25.35
CA SER A 27 -2.17 2.93 -25.56
C SER A 27 -3.30 2.12 -26.22
N SER A 28 -2.95 1.22 -27.13
CA SER A 28 -3.94 0.28 -27.69
C SER A 28 -4.37 -0.74 -26.64
N ASP A 29 -5.59 -1.25 -26.74
CA ASP A 29 -6.08 -2.32 -25.85
C ASP A 29 -5.17 -3.56 -25.92
N GLU A 30 -4.67 -3.90 -27.10
CA GLU A 30 -3.69 -4.98 -27.29
C GLU A 30 -2.41 -4.77 -26.45
N SER A 31 -1.87 -3.55 -26.44
CA SER A 31 -0.68 -3.21 -25.65
C SER A 31 -0.95 -3.30 -24.15
N LEU A 32 -2.12 -2.81 -23.72
CA LEU A 32 -2.53 -2.88 -22.31
C LEU A 32 -2.74 -4.33 -21.86
N ILE A 33 -3.41 -5.15 -22.67
CA ILE A 33 -3.62 -6.58 -22.37
C ILE A 33 -2.28 -7.31 -22.25
N ALA A 34 -1.34 -7.08 -23.17
CA ALA A 34 -0.03 -7.71 -23.13
C ALA A 34 0.78 -7.33 -21.88
N ALA A 35 0.79 -6.04 -21.52
CA ALA A 35 1.46 -5.55 -20.32
C ALA A 35 0.81 -6.12 -19.04
N LEU A 36 -0.52 -6.08 -18.96
CA LEU A 36 -1.27 -6.58 -17.81
C LEU A 36 -1.11 -8.09 -17.61
N ARG A 37 -1.16 -8.90 -18.68
CA ARG A 37 -0.87 -10.35 -18.59
C ARG A 37 0.52 -10.63 -18.04
N THR A 38 1.50 -9.79 -18.39
CA THR A 38 2.88 -9.93 -17.92
C THR A 38 3.01 -9.62 -16.43
N LEU A 39 2.32 -8.58 -15.95
CA LEU A 39 2.40 -8.14 -14.55
C LEU A 39 1.46 -8.90 -13.60
N ALA A 40 0.36 -9.45 -14.10
CA ALA A 40 -0.67 -10.07 -13.28
C ALA A 40 -0.15 -11.12 -12.28
N PRO A 41 0.80 -12.02 -12.63
CA PRO A 41 1.35 -12.99 -11.68
C PRO A 41 2.08 -12.33 -10.50
N ASP A 42 2.88 -11.30 -10.75
CA ASP A 42 3.65 -10.58 -9.72
C ASP A 42 2.74 -9.75 -8.81
N LEU A 43 1.64 -9.25 -9.38
CA LEU A 43 0.58 -8.56 -8.65
C LEU A 43 -0.38 -9.53 -7.94
N GLY A 44 -0.18 -10.85 -8.07
CA GLY A 44 -1.02 -11.85 -7.42
C GLY A 44 -2.48 -11.87 -7.90
N VAL A 45 -2.73 -11.49 -9.15
CA VAL A 45 -4.07 -11.53 -9.77
C VAL A 45 -4.08 -12.38 -11.03
N THR A 46 -5.26 -12.87 -11.41
CA THR A 46 -5.46 -13.58 -12.67
C THR A 46 -6.03 -12.63 -13.71
N PHE A 47 -5.44 -12.61 -14.90
CA PHE A 47 -5.89 -11.77 -16.00
C PHE A 47 -5.48 -12.39 -17.33
N GLU A 48 -6.45 -12.86 -18.12
CA GLU A 48 -6.22 -13.42 -19.45
C GLU A 48 -6.82 -12.55 -20.54
N SER A 49 -7.85 -11.75 -20.28
CA SER A 49 -8.48 -10.92 -21.31
C SER A 49 -9.14 -9.68 -20.71
N ALA A 50 -9.55 -8.74 -21.55
CA ALA A 50 -10.20 -7.51 -21.10
C ALA A 50 -11.48 -7.76 -20.27
N ASP A 51 -12.17 -8.89 -20.48
CA ASP A 51 -13.36 -9.26 -19.72
C ASP A 51 -13.05 -9.58 -18.24
N ASP A 52 -11.80 -9.96 -17.94
CA ASP A 52 -11.35 -10.24 -16.57
C ASP A 52 -11.07 -8.95 -15.78
N ALA A 53 -10.98 -7.79 -16.46
CA ALA A 53 -10.51 -6.55 -15.86
C ALA A 53 -11.29 -6.15 -14.59
N PRO A 54 -12.63 -6.21 -14.53
CA PRO A 54 -13.35 -5.88 -13.29
C PRO A 54 -13.02 -6.81 -12.12
N ALA A 55 -12.79 -8.10 -12.39
CA ALA A 55 -12.46 -9.07 -11.34
C ALA A 55 -11.03 -8.86 -10.83
N ALA A 56 -10.08 -8.64 -11.74
CA ALA A 56 -8.69 -8.35 -11.40
C ALA A 56 -8.56 -7.03 -10.61
N THR A 57 -9.29 -5.98 -10.98
CA THR A 57 -9.29 -4.71 -10.24
C THR A 57 -9.75 -4.90 -8.79
N ARG A 58 -10.88 -5.60 -8.59
CA ARG A 58 -11.37 -5.90 -7.23
C ARG A 58 -10.37 -6.74 -6.43
N ALA A 59 -9.67 -7.68 -7.07
CA ALA A 59 -8.64 -8.48 -6.42
C ALA A 59 -7.44 -7.64 -5.98
N LEU A 60 -6.95 -6.72 -6.82
CA LEU A 60 -5.87 -5.78 -6.48
C LEU A 60 -6.27 -4.86 -5.32
N GLU A 61 -7.48 -4.29 -5.37
CA GLU A 61 -8.00 -3.43 -4.30
C GLU A 61 -8.12 -4.21 -2.99
N ARG A 62 -8.67 -5.43 -3.03
CA ARG A 62 -8.75 -6.31 -1.87
C ARG A 62 -7.38 -6.59 -1.28
N GLN A 63 -6.38 -6.94 -2.08
CA GLN A 63 -5.02 -7.21 -1.59
C GLN A 63 -4.43 -5.99 -0.87
N ARG A 64 -4.57 -4.79 -1.45
CA ARG A 64 -4.12 -3.54 -0.82
C ARG A 64 -4.74 -3.31 0.55
N TRP A 65 -6.03 -3.61 0.70
CA TRP A 65 -6.74 -3.42 1.97
C TRP A 65 -6.51 -4.55 2.98
N LEU A 66 -6.03 -5.71 2.55
CA LEU A 66 -5.62 -6.80 3.43
C LEU A 66 -4.16 -6.66 3.90
N GLU A 67 -3.38 -5.81 3.26
CA GLU A 67 -2.03 -5.45 3.70
C GLU A 67 -2.09 -4.52 4.91
N VAL A 68 -1.80 -5.07 6.10
CA VAL A 68 -1.90 -4.30 7.36
C VAL A 68 -0.90 -3.16 7.40
N VAL A 69 0.36 -3.43 7.06
CA VAL A 69 1.40 -2.41 6.94
C VAL A 69 2.10 -2.62 5.61
N PRO A 70 2.34 -1.57 4.82
CA PRO A 70 3.10 -1.67 3.58
C PRO A 70 4.48 -2.31 3.79
N PRO A 71 4.97 -3.12 2.84
CA PRO A 71 6.27 -3.77 2.96
C PRO A 71 7.43 -2.77 3.03
N VAL A 72 7.21 -1.56 2.50
CA VAL A 72 8.13 -0.42 2.59
C VAL A 72 7.36 0.81 3.05
N VAL A 73 7.84 1.46 4.10
CA VAL A 73 7.30 2.72 4.62
C VAL A 73 8.38 3.80 4.48
N VAL A 74 8.02 4.93 3.89
CA VAL A 74 8.97 6.03 3.71
C VAL A 74 8.80 7.04 4.83
N ALA A 75 9.89 7.39 5.49
CA ALA A 75 9.96 8.50 6.43
C ALA A 75 10.55 9.72 5.72
N TRP A 76 9.89 10.86 5.86
CA TRP A 76 10.31 12.12 5.26
C TRP A 76 10.72 13.09 6.35
N ASN A 77 11.85 13.77 6.19
CA ASN A 77 12.34 14.76 7.16
C ASN A 77 12.41 14.23 8.61
N GLY A 78 12.73 12.93 8.77
CA GLY A 78 12.80 12.27 10.08
C GLY A 78 11.44 11.96 10.73
N GLU A 79 10.33 12.18 10.02
CA GLU A 79 8.98 11.79 10.44
C GLU A 79 8.55 10.52 9.69
N LEU A 80 8.29 9.46 10.47
CA LEU A 80 7.74 8.20 9.98
C LEU A 80 6.26 8.13 10.33
N ILE A 81 5.42 7.90 9.32
CA ILE A 81 4.00 7.60 9.50
C ILE A 81 3.79 6.14 9.13
N VAL A 82 3.46 5.32 10.13
CA VAL A 82 3.16 3.89 9.94
C VAL A 82 1.65 3.72 9.81
N PRO A 83 1.12 3.38 8.62
CA PRO A 83 -0.29 3.09 8.46
C PRO A 83 -0.59 1.64 8.87
N PHE A 84 -1.67 1.45 9.61
CA PHE A 84 -2.27 0.16 9.93
C PHE A 84 -3.62 0.06 9.23
N THR A 85 -3.70 -0.75 8.17
CA THR A 85 -4.96 -1.12 7.55
C THR A 85 -5.59 -2.26 8.34
N VAL A 86 -6.74 -2.00 8.96
CA VAL A 86 -7.41 -2.95 9.86
C VAL A 86 -8.92 -2.86 9.69
N PRO A 87 -9.67 -3.92 10.01
CA PRO A 87 -11.12 -3.81 10.14
C PRO A 87 -11.49 -2.70 11.15
N ALA A 88 -12.43 -1.84 10.77
CA ALA A 88 -12.74 -0.61 11.48
C ALA A 88 -13.34 -0.84 12.88
N ALA A 89 -13.95 -2.00 13.08
CA ALA A 89 -14.61 -2.40 14.32
C ALA A 89 -13.65 -2.94 15.40
N ILE A 90 -12.36 -3.16 15.09
CA ILE A 90 -11.42 -3.77 16.04
C ILE A 90 -10.71 -2.70 16.87
N ASP A 91 -10.76 -2.84 18.19
CA ASP A 91 -10.00 -2.02 19.15
C ASP A 91 -8.95 -2.85 19.90
N GLU A 92 -8.13 -3.56 19.14
CA GLU A 92 -7.02 -4.33 19.71
C GLU A 92 -5.78 -3.45 19.96
N VAL A 93 -4.81 -4.01 20.66
CA VAL A 93 -3.52 -3.36 20.92
C VAL A 93 -2.70 -3.32 19.63
N TRP A 94 -2.05 -2.18 19.38
CA TRP A 94 -0.97 -2.09 18.42
C TRP A 94 0.37 -1.93 19.15
N GLU A 95 1.41 -2.50 18.56
CA GLU A 95 2.80 -2.35 18.98
C GLU A 95 3.67 -2.13 17.75
N LEU A 96 4.72 -1.33 17.91
CA LEU A 96 5.76 -1.21 16.92
C LEU A 96 7.13 -1.08 17.57
N GLU A 97 8.13 -1.54 16.84
CA GLU A 97 9.54 -1.38 17.13
C GLU A 97 10.25 -0.96 15.84
N VAL A 98 10.93 0.19 15.87
CA VAL A 98 11.83 0.63 14.82
C VAL A 98 13.25 0.41 15.28
N VAL A 99 14.00 -0.40 14.53
CA VAL A 99 15.45 -0.54 14.69
C VAL A 99 16.11 0.28 13.58
N THR A 100 16.71 1.39 13.96
CA THR A 100 17.45 2.28 13.05
C THR A 100 18.71 1.61 12.51
N GLU A 101 19.27 2.20 11.45
CA GLU A 101 20.50 1.70 10.82
C GLU A 101 21.68 1.74 11.79
N ALA A 102 21.71 2.76 12.66
CA ALA A 102 22.71 2.92 13.71
C ALA A 102 22.48 1.99 14.91
N GLY A 103 21.45 1.14 14.89
CA GLY A 103 21.12 0.17 15.94
C GLY A 103 20.36 0.75 17.13
N ARG A 104 19.91 2.01 17.07
CA ARG A 104 18.99 2.58 18.06
C ARG A 104 17.59 1.99 17.87
N THR A 105 16.93 1.67 18.97
CA THR A 105 15.56 1.15 18.99
C THR A 105 14.58 2.23 19.47
N ILE A 106 13.47 2.39 18.75
CA ILE A 106 12.34 3.23 19.12
C ILE A 106 11.10 2.34 19.15
N ALA A 107 10.38 2.32 20.27
CA ALA A 107 9.19 1.48 20.43
C ALA A 107 7.95 2.30 20.78
N GLY A 108 6.79 1.82 20.35
CA GLY A 108 5.50 2.43 20.63
C GLY A 108 4.43 1.36 20.86
N ARG A 109 3.44 1.68 21.70
CA ARG A 109 2.29 0.84 21.97
C ARG A 109 1.06 1.68 22.28
N GLY A 110 -0.12 1.18 21.90
CA GLY A 110 -1.40 1.78 22.24
C GLY A 110 -2.56 0.87 21.87
N THR A 111 -3.77 1.43 21.81
CA THR A 111 -4.96 0.74 21.28
C THR A 111 -5.39 1.39 19.97
N LEU A 112 -5.93 0.60 19.05
CA LEU A 112 -6.27 1.07 17.71
C LEU A 112 -7.27 2.23 17.74
N PHE A 113 -8.26 2.24 18.64
CA PHE A 113 -9.26 3.32 18.68
C PHE A 113 -8.72 4.66 19.20
N THR A 114 -7.52 4.68 19.80
CA THR A 114 -6.87 5.95 20.16
C THR A 114 -6.24 6.67 18.96
N LEU A 115 -6.03 5.95 17.86
CA LEU A 115 -5.52 6.51 16.61
C LEU A 115 -6.68 7.04 15.76
N PRO A 116 -6.53 8.18 15.06
CA PRO A 116 -7.50 8.63 14.07
C PRO A 116 -7.75 7.54 13.01
N ALA A 117 -9.02 7.35 12.64
CA ALA A 117 -9.39 6.51 11.51
C ALA A 117 -9.51 7.37 10.25
N GLU A 118 -8.73 7.01 9.24
CA GLU A 118 -8.66 7.66 7.94
C GLU A 118 -8.96 6.63 6.86
N HIS A 119 -9.60 7.04 5.76
CA HIS A 119 -10.00 6.17 4.65
C HIS A 119 -10.89 4.98 5.07
N HIS A 120 -11.97 4.73 4.34
CA HIS A 120 -12.86 3.61 4.64
C HIS A 120 -13.21 2.89 3.35
N THR A 121 -13.21 1.57 3.40
CA THR A 121 -13.77 0.76 2.33
C THR A 121 -14.45 -0.48 2.90
N ASP A 122 -15.40 -1.04 2.16
CA ASP A 122 -15.90 -2.38 2.40
C ASP A 122 -15.05 -3.40 1.63
N VAL A 123 -14.54 -4.41 2.32
CA VAL A 123 -13.83 -5.56 1.74
C VAL A 123 -14.57 -6.81 2.17
N ASP A 124 -15.33 -7.40 1.25
CA ASP A 124 -16.12 -8.62 1.46
C ASP A 124 -17.08 -8.54 2.67
N GLY A 125 -17.74 -7.40 2.86
CA GLY A 125 -18.68 -7.17 3.95
C GLY A 125 -18.02 -6.76 5.27
N VAL A 126 -16.71 -6.53 5.27
CA VAL A 126 -15.96 -6.01 6.42
C VAL A 126 -15.44 -4.63 6.09
N VAL A 127 -15.92 -3.61 6.82
CA VAL A 127 -15.41 -2.25 6.70
C VAL A 127 -13.99 -2.20 7.26
N HIS A 128 -13.03 -1.82 6.44
CA HIS A 128 -11.65 -1.55 6.82
C HIS A 128 -11.40 -0.04 6.89
N CYS A 129 -10.46 0.37 7.73
CA CYS A 129 -9.92 1.71 7.78
C CYS A 129 -8.40 1.71 7.96
N VAL A 130 -7.78 2.86 7.70
CA VAL A 130 -6.36 3.09 7.96
C VAL A 130 -6.21 3.88 9.25
N ARG A 131 -5.33 3.41 10.14
CA ARG A 131 -4.99 4.08 11.40
C ARG A 131 -3.49 4.33 11.45
N SER A 132 -3.08 5.56 11.71
CA SER A 132 -1.69 5.98 11.53
C SER A 132 -0.99 6.25 12.85
N VAL A 133 0.20 5.66 13.04
CA VAL A 133 1.11 5.97 14.15
C VAL A 133 2.25 6.85 13.65
N ARG A 134 2.55 7.93 14.38
CA ARG A 134 3.71 8.78 14.08
C ARG A 134 4.89 8.40 14.95
N VAL A 135 6.06 8.28 14.34
CA VAL A 135 7.33 7.98 14.99
C VAL A 135 8.36 9.01 14.53
N VAL A 136 9.09 9.60 15.48
CA VAL A 136 10.16 10.56 15.18
C VAL A 136 11.49 9.83 15.16
N LEU A 137 12.12 9.75 13.99
CA LEU A 137 13.43 9.12 13.80
C LEU A 137 14.59 10.05 14.16
N GLY A 138 14.33 11.26 14.62
CA GLY A 138 15.38 12.19 15.06
C GLY A 138 16.36 12.59 13.95
N GLY A 139 15.91 12.59 12.69
CA GLY A 139 16.71 13.00 11.53
C GLY A 139 17.70 11.95 11.01
N GLU A 140 17.69 10.73 11.54
CA GLU A 140 18.46 9.63 10.94
C GLU A 140 17.91 9.31 9.55
N LEU A 141 18.80 9.36 8.55
CA LEU A 141 18.53 8.98 7.18
C LEU A 141 19.05 7.56 6.95
N GLY A 142 18.50 6.87 5.94
CA GLY A 142 18.97 5.55 5.53
C GLY A 142 17.91 4.46 5.66
N TYR A 143 18.36 3.24 5.93
CA TYR A 143 17.54 2.04 5.91
C TYR A 143 17.29 1.55 7.34
N HIS A 144 16.02 1.42 7.74
CA HIS A 144 15.66 0.96 9.08
C HIS A 144 14.68 -0.21 9.00
N THR A 145 14.53 -0.95 10.10
CA THR A 145 13.60 -2.07 10.19
C THR A 145 12.43 -1.69 11.08
N LEU A 146 11.20 -1.88 10.59
CA LEU A 146 9.99 -1.81 11.38
C LEU A 146 9.54 -3.24 11.71
N ARG A 147 9.32 -3.53 12.98
CA ARG A 147 8.49 -4.65 13.42
C ARG A 147 7.18 -4.10 13.94
N TRP A 148 6.09 -4.76 13.60
CA TRP A 148 4.77 -4.28 13.97
C TRP A 148 3.87 -5.43 14.40
N GLN A 149 2.92 -5.10 15.27
CA GLN A 149 1.81 -5.95 15.64
C GLN A 149 0.54 -5.09 15.71
N ALA A 150 -0.53 -5.57 15.10
CA ALA A 150 -1.86 -5.00 15.21
C ALA A 150 -2.83 -6.14 15.55
N GLY A 151 -3.20 -6.20 16.83
CA GLY A 151 -3.98 -7.31 17.33
C GLY A 151 -3.24 -8.65 17.23
N ARG A 152 -3.82 -9.59 16.50
CA ARG A 152 -3.22 -10.93 16.25
C ARG A 152 -2.29 -10.96 15.04
N GLN A 153 -2.27 -9.91 14.21
CA GLN A 153 -1.42 -9.83 13.05
C GLN A 153 -0.09 -9.19 13.40
N ARG A 154 1.00 -9.68 12.81
CA ARG A 154 2.35 -9.16 13.02
C ARG A 154 3.17 -9.31 11.75
N GLY A 155 4.18 -8.47 11.60
CA GLY A 155 5.09 -8.54 10.46
C GLY A 155 6.27 -7.61 10.62
N GLU A 156 7.05 -7.52 9.54
CA GLU A 156 8.17 -6.61 9.41
C GLU A 156 8.01 -5.79 8.12
N ALA A 157 8.56 -4.59 8.12
CA ALA A 157 8.62 -3.73 6.94
C ALA A 157 9.96 -2.98 6.89
N LEU A 158 10.41 -2.63 5.69
CA LEU A 158 11.56 -1.77 5.48
C LEU A 158 11.13 -0.31 5.67
N ILE A 159 11.92 0.46 6.40
CA ILE A 159 11.79 1.91 6.43
C ILE A 159 12.88 2.53 5.56
N LEU A 160 12.48 3.45 4.69
CA LEU A 160 13.39 4.32 3.95
C LEU A 160 13.28 5.73 4.51
N ALA A 161 14.29 6.20 5.23
CA ALA A 161 14.35 7.56 5.73
C ALA A 161 15.09 8.46 4.74
N ALA A 162 14.34 9.37 4.13
CA ALA A 162 14.81 10.31 3.12
C ALA A 162 14.70 11.77 3.61
N PRO A 163 15.57 12.66 3.12
CA PRO A 163 15.46 14.09 3.39
C PRO A 163 14.14 14.66 2.87
#